data_AF-A0A433VKH9-F1
#
_entry.id   AF-A0A433VKH9-F1
#
_cell.length_a   1.000
_cell.length_b   1.000
_cell.length_c   1.000
_cell.angle_alpha   90.00
_cell.angle_beta   90.00
_cell.angle_gamma   90.00
#
_symmetry.space_group_name_H-M   'P 1'
#
loop_
_entity.id
_entity.type
_entity.pdbx_description
1 polymer ?
#
loop_
_entity_poly.entity_id
_entity_poly.type
_entity_poly.pdbx_seq_one_letter_code
_entity_poly.pdbx_strand_id
1 'polypeptide(L)'
;MKLAELPKQVIEDLSQEDNWRLDIDPGFDAKHEFWMRWQHFIALPEERPSYSEMSEDDLADFINFNGFDILLPVSRSHHPNIALIRLIPSADNKTVTLYLHDSFHEDWFTDEWGARYGFLAVADRYEKFGCNFYLASYYHFCYLINQDYEIAKQIMQQKLANQ
;
A
#
# COMPACT_ATOMS: atom_id res chain seq x y z
N MET A 1 1.88 10.23 -10.28
CA MET A 1 3.16 9.74 -10.81
C MET A 1 3.00 8.27 -11.24
N LYS A 2 3.88 7.70 -12.08
CA LYS A 2 3.96 6.23 -12.27
C LYS A 2 5.33 5.70 -11.88
N LEU A 3 5.41 4.45 -11.40
CA LEU A 3 6.69 3.79 -11.08
C LEU A 3 7.63 3.80 -12.28
N ALA A 4 7.12 3.49 -13.48
CA ALA A 4 7.89 3.45 -14.73
C ALA A 4 8.47 4.83 -15.14
N GLU A 5 7.99 5.92 -14.55
CA GLU A 5 8.48 7.29 -14.81
C GLU A 5 9.61 7.69 -13.84
N LEU A 6 9.91 6.86 -12.83
CA LEU A 6 10.98 7.16 -11.88
C LEU A 6 12.36 7.06 -12.54
N PRO A 7 13.28 7.98 -12.19
CA PRO A 7 14.68 7.87 -12.60
C PRO A 7 15.29 6.54 -12.12
N LYS A 8 16.18 5.97 -12.93
CA LYS A 8 16.90 4.74 -12.58
C LYS A 8 17.61 4.84 -11.21
N GLN A 9 18.14 6.01 -10.88
CA GLN A 9 18.80 6.28 -9.60
C GLN A 9 17.86 6.12 -8.40
N VAL A 10 16.57 6.43 -8.57
CA VAL A 10 15.56 6.22 -7.52
C VAL A 10 15.33 4.72 -7.31
N ILE A 11 15.19 3.96 -8.39
CA ILE A 11 15.02 2.49 -8.32
C ILE A 11 16.25 1.83 -7.68
N GLU A 12 17.46 2.27 -8.05
CA GLU A 12 18.72 1.78 -7.48
C GLU A 12 18.87 2.13 -5.99
N ASP A 13 18.49 3.34 -5.58
CA ASP A 13 18.48 3.76 -4.17
C ASP A 13 17.47 2.96 -3.37
N LEU A 14 16.21 2.86 -3.82
CA LEU A 14 15.18 2.08 -3.13
C LEU A 14 15.51 0.58 -3.07
N SER A 15 16.32 0.05 -4.00
CA SER A 15 16.73 -1.35 -3.98
C SER A 15 17.91 -1.67 -3.05
N GLN A 16 18.49 -0.67 -2.36
CA GLN A 16 19.57 -0.89 -1.40
C GLN A 16 19.11 -1.74 -0.19
N GLU A 17 20.05 -2.46 0.42
CA GLU A 17 19.75 -3.44 1.48
C GLU A 17 19.17 -2.83 2.75
N ASP A 18 19.44 -1.55 3.01
CA ASP A 18 18.95 -0.77 4.15
C ASP A 18 17.54 -0.21 3.94
N ASN A 19 17.01 -0.26 2.72
CA ASN A 19 15.64 0.11 2.39
C ASN A 19 14.70 -1.10 2.53
N TRP A 20 14.68 -1.64 3.75
CA TRP A 20 13.74 -2.66 4.17
C TRP A 20 12.50 -2.05 4.80
N ARG A 21 11.40 -2.78 4.70
CA ARG A 21 10.14 -2.52 5.38
C ARG A 21 9.74 -3.75 6.19
N LEU A 22 9.03 -3.51 7.30
CA LEU A 22 8.28 -4.56 7.97
C LEU A 22 7.03 -4.88 7.14
N ASP A 23 7.01 -6.05 6.52
CA ASP A 23 5.79 -6.59 5.94
C ASP A 23 5.19 -7.62 6.90
N ILE A 24 3.87 -7.61 7.00
CA ILE A 24 3.12 -8.57 7.80
C ILE A 24 2.41 -9.44 6.78
N ASP A 25 2.56 -10.76 6.87
CA ASP A 25 1.87 -11.69 5.97
C ASP A 25 0.37 -11.32 5.86
N PRO A 26 -0.20 -11.19 4.64
CA PRO A 26 -1.64 -10.95 4.47
C PRO A 26 -2.50 -12.09 5.01
N GLY A 27 -1.95 -13.29 5.21
CA GLY A 27 -2.64 -14.37 5.90
C GLY A 27 -3.01 -13.98 7.33
N PHE A 28 -4.30 -13.76 7.58
CA PHE A 28 -4.90 -13.31 8.85
C PHE A 28 -4.43 -14.07 10.12
N ASP A 29 -3.89 -15.29 9.97
CA ASP A 29 -3.37 -16.16 11.04
C ASP A 29 -1.84 -16.36 11.03
N ALA A 30 -1.14 -15.86 10.02
CA ALA A 30 0.31 -15.94 9.93
C ALA A 30 0.93 -14.78 10.72
N LYS A 31 1.32 -15.05 11.97
CA LYS A 31 2.06 -14.11 12.84
C LYS A 31 3.52 -13.91 12.38
N HIS A 32 3.74 -13.82 11.08
CA HIS A 32 5.06 -13.70 10.52
C HIS A 32 5.27 -12.29 10.00
N GLU A 33 5.99 -11.53 10.81
CA GLU A 33 6.62 -10.28 10.42
C GLU A 33 7.89 -10.63 9.62
N PHE A 34 7.97 -10.16 8.38
CA PHE A 34 9.13 -10.35 7.53
C PHE A 34 9.72 -9.00 7.14
N TRP A 35 11.04 -8.94 7.10
CA TRP A 35 11.75 -7.82 6.51
C TRP A 35 11.75 -7.99 4.99
N MET A 36 11.01 -7.15 4.28
CA MET A 36 10.98 -7.14 2.82
C MET A 36 11.69 -5.91 2.28
N ARG A 37 12.57 -6.13 1.31
CA ARG A 37 13.27 -5.06 0.58
C ARG A 37 12.35 -4.46 -0.48
N TRP A 38 12.44 -3.14 -0.68
CA TRP A 38 11.68 -2.44 -1.72
C TRP A 38 11.89 -2.99 -3.12
N GLN A 39 13.08 -3.55 -3.41
CA GLN A 39 13.40 -4.20 -4.69
C GLN A 39 12.32 -5.21 -5.14
N HIS A 40 11.67 -5.92 -4.21
CA HIS A 40 10.66 -6.93 -4.54
C HIS A 40 9.35 -6.34 -5.05
N PHE A 41 9.11 -5.07 -4.77
CA PHE A 41 7.90 -4.35 -5.19
C PHE A 41 8.15 -3.46 -6.39
N ILE A 42 9.39 -3.02 -6.65
CA ILE A 42 9.68 -2.01 -7.68
C ILE A 42 10.48 -2.53 -8.87
N ALA A 43 10.99 -3.77 -8.80
CA ALA A 43 11.78 -4.37 -9.86
C ALA A 43 11.41 -5.83 -10.05
N LEU A 44 11.41 -6.29 -11.31
CA LEU A 44 11.29 -7.69 -11.62
C LEU A 44 12.63 -8.41 -11.34
N PRO A 45 12.62 -9.66 -10.86
CA PRO A 45 13.84 -10.44 -10.70
C PRO A 45 14.58 -10.58 -12.04
N GLU A 46 15.90 -10.41 -12.01
CA GLU A 46 16.76 -10.62 -13.20
C GLU A 46 16.71 -12.08 -13.65
N GLU A 47 16.76 -13.02 -12.69
CA GLU A 47 16.53 -14.45 -12.93
C GLU A 47 15.10 -14.80 -12.54
N ARG A 48 14.23 -14.98 -13.54
CA ARG A 48 12.86 -15.45 -13.30
C ARG A 48 12.88 -16.98 -13.17
N PRO A 49 12.51 -17.54 -12.02
CA PRO A 49 12.26 -18.98 -11.94
C PRO A 49 11.17 -19.34 -12.96
N SER A 50 11.29 -20.47 -13.65
CA SER A 50 10.34 -20.88 -14.70
C SER A 50 8.89 -21.08 -14.21
N TYR A 51 8.67 -21.01 -12.90
CA TYR A 51 7.36 -21.13 -12.24
C TYR A 51 6.80 -19.79 -11.73
N SER A 52 7.55 -18.68 -11.81
CA SER A 52 7.02 -17.36 -11.41
C SER A 52 6.61 -16.54 -12.63
N GLU A 53 5.30 -16.28 -12.72
CA GLU A 53 4.70 -15.47 -13.78
C GLU A 53 4.64 -13.98 -13.37
N MET A 54 5.63 -13.50 -12.61
CA MET A 54 5.66 -12.08 -12.22
C MET A 54 5.76 -11.18 -13.46
N SER A 55 4.83 -10.24 -13.52
CA SER A 55 4.64 -9.25 -14.56
C SER A 55 4.80 -7.84 -13.99
N GLU A 56 4.84 -6.83 -14.86
CA GLU A 56 4.88 -5.43 -14.39
C GLU A 56 3.64 -5.02 -13.60
N ASP A 57 2.51 -5.73 -13.76
CA ASP A 57 1.28 -5.46 -13.02
C ASP A 57 1.37 -5.93 -11.55
N ASP A 58 2.32 -6.82 -11.26
CA ASP A 58 2.63 -7.29 -9.90
C ASP A 58 3.51 -6.30 -9.13
N LEU A 59 4.09 -5.31 -9.82
CA LEU A 59 4.88 -4.26 -9.18
C LEU A 59 3.99 -3.22 -8.49
N ALA A 60 4.56 -2.57 -7.49
CA ALA A 60 4.01 -1.39 -6.86
C ALA A 60 3.86 -0.23 -7.84
N ASP A 61 2.89 0.62 -7.55
CA ASP A 61 2.74 1.88 -8.27
C ASP A 61 2.15 2.95 -7.35
N PHE A 62 2.11 4.18 -7.83
CA PHE A 62 1.62 5.30 -7.06
C PHE A 62 0.09 5.33 -7.03
N ILE A 63 -0.45 5.59 -5.84
CA ILE A 63 -1.84 6.03 -5.65
C ILE A 63 -1.81 7.48 -5.21
N ASN A 64 -2.61 8.31 -5.87
CA ASN A 64 -2.79 9.70 -5.44
C ASN A 64 -3.95 9.79 -4.45
N PHE A 65 -3.66 10.15 -3.21
CA PHE A 65 -4.67 10.44 -2.19
C PHE A 65 -4.67 11.93 -1.90
N ASN A 66 -5.73 12.65 -2.29
CA ASN A 66 -5.89 14.08 -2.00
C ASN A 66 -4.67 14.95 -2.39
N GLY A 67 -4.00 14.64 -3.50
CA GLY A 67 -2.81 15.35 -3.96
C GLY A 67 -1.47 14.80 -3.44
N PHE A 68 -1.49 13.78 -2.59
CA PHE A 68 -0.29 13.08 -2.12
C PHE A 68 -0.04 11.85 -3.00
N ASP A 69 1.06 11.85 -3.75
CA ASP A 69 1.53 10.66 -4.49
C ASP A 69 2.19 9.68 -3.50
N ILE A 70 1.51 8.58 -3.19
CA ILE A 70 1.95 7.55 -2.24
C ILE A 70 2.37 6.31 -3.02
N LEU A 71 3.59 5.83 -2.84
CA LEU A 71 4.04 4.52 -3.30
C LEU A 71 3.73 3.50 -2.20
N LEU A 72 2.67 2.71 -2.41
CA LEU A 72 2.34 1.59 -1.53
C LEU A 72 3.07 0.33 -2.00
N PRO A 73 3.56 -0.51 -1.07
CA PRO A 73 4.21 -1.78 -1.38
C PRO A 73 3.20 -2.90 -1.67
N VAL A 74 2.26 -2.64 -2.59
CA VAL A 74 1.23 -3.58 -3.04
C VAL A 74 1.17 -3.53 -4.56
N SER A 75 0.75 -4.61 -5.22
CA SER A 75 0.68 -4.61 -6.68
C SER A 75 -0.38 -3.64 -7.22
N ARG A 76 -0.23 -3.18 -8.47
CA ARG A 76 -1.22 -2.34 -9.15
C ARG A 76 -2.62 -2.95 -9.14
N SER A 77 -2.71 -4.28 -9.19
CA SER A 77 -3.98 -5.01 -9.14
C SER A 77 -4.75 -4.83 -7.83
N HIS A 78 -4.07 -4.44 -6.73
CA HIS A 78 -4.71 -4.12 -5.45
C HIS A 78 -5.41 -2.77 -5.48
N HIS A 79 -4.92 -1.81 -6.28
CA HIS A 79 -5.32 -0.40 -6.20
C HIS A 79 -6.84 -0.17 -6.30
N PRO A 80 -7.60 -0.84 -7.20
CA PRO A 80 -9.05 -0.66 -7.27
C PRO A 80 -9.79 -1.02 -5.98
N ASN A 81 -9.17 -1.83 -5.11
CA ASN A 81 -9.76 -2.30 -3.86
C ASN A 81 -9.36 -1.46 -2.64
N ILE A 82 -8.48 -0.47 -2.82
CA ILE A 82 -7.97 0.41 -1.78
C ILE A 82 -8.74 1.72 -1.79
N ALA A 83 -9.38 2.04 -0.66
CA ALA A 83 -10.10 3.27 -0.44
C ALA A 83 -9.53 4.04 0.76
N LEU A 84 -9.53 5.36 0.66
CA LEU A 84 -9.07 6.24 1.73
C LEU A 84 -10.16 6.42 2.79
N ILE A 85 -9.83 6.15 4.05
CA ILE A 85 -10.67 6.49 5.20
C ILE A 85 -10.26 7.86 5.75
N ARG A 86 -8.97 8.02 6.02
CA ARG A 86 -8.43 9.24 6.63
C ARG A 86 -6.97 9.44 6.25
N LEU A 87 -6.59 10.69 6.00
CA LEU A 87 -5.22 11.10 5.68
C LEU A 87 -4.81 12.22 6.63
N ILE A 88 -3.65 12.08 7.25
CA ILE A 88 -3.13 13.00 8.26
C ILE A 88 -1.68 13.35 7.90
N PRO A 89 -1.42 14.52 7.32
CA PRO A 89 -0.06 14.98 7.12
C PRO A 89 0.55 15.42 8.46
N SER A 90 1.84 15.17 8.65
CA SER A 90 2.62 15.76 9.73
C SER A 90 2.71 17.28 9.54
N ALA A 91 2.97 18.02 10.62
CA ALA A 91 3.04 19.48 10.57
C ALA A 91 4.13 20.01 9.61
N ASP A 92 5.20 19.24 9.41
CA ASP A 92 6.29 19.55 8.48
C ASP A 92 6.11 18.93 7.08
N ASN A 93 5.00 18.23 6.85
CA ASN A 93 4.69 17.47 5.64
C ASN A 93 5.75 16.42 5.26
N LYS A 94 6.61 16.00 6.19
CA LYS A 94 7.61 14.95 5.94
C LYS A 94 7.04 13.55 6.04
N THR A 95 5.94 13.37 6.75
CA THR A 95 5.28 12.09 6.93
C THR A 95 3.79 12.27 6.73
N VAL A 96 3.12 11.26 6.18
CA VAL A 96 1.67 11.20 6.12
C VAL A 96 1.21 9.86 6.68
N THR A 97 0.20 9.91 7.55
CA THR A 97 -0.46 8.71 8.07
C THR A 97 -1.79 8.52 7.35
N LEU A 98 -1.99 7.33 6.80
CA LEU A 98 -3.19 6.93 6.08
C LEU A 98 -3.90 5.82 6.83
N TYR A 99 -5.20 5.99 7.04
CA TYR A 99 -6.12 4.90 7.34
C TYR A 99 -6.82 4.52 6.04
N LEU A 100 -6.76 3.25 5.70
CA LEU A 100 -7.18 2.71 4.42
C LEU A 100 -8.17 1.57 4.65
N HIS A 101 -9.11 1.42 3.73
CA HIS A 101 -9.92 0.22 3.59
C HIS A 101 -9.39 -0.52 2.36
N ASP A 102 -8.77 -1.68 2.56
CA ASP A 102 -8.24 -2.52 1.47
C ASP A 102 -8.99 -3.84 1.45
N SER A 103 -9.76 -4.01 0.38
CA SER A 103 -10.67 -5.13 0.22
C SER A 103 -10.21 -6.12 -0.86
N PHE A 104 -8.91 -6.12 -1.19
CA PHE A 104 -8.35 -6.97 -2.25
C PHE A 104 -8.64 -8.46 -2.02
N HIS A 105 -8.56 -8.93 -0.77
CA HIS A 105 -8.96 -10.28 -0.38
C HIS A 105 -10.47 -10.33 -0.11
N GLU A 106 -11.26 -10.34 -1.18
CA GLU A 106 -12.72 -10.13 -1.14
C GLU A 106 -13.47 -11.12 -0.23
N ASP A 107 -12.99 -12.35 -0.08
CA ASP A 107 -13.58 -13.38 0.77
C ASP A 107 -13.74 -12.95 2.24
N TRP A 108 -12.94 -11.97 2.71
CA TRP A 108 -13.02 -11.42 4.06
C TRP A 108 -13.95 -10.21 4.18
N PHE A 109 -14.33 -9.63 3.05
CA PHE A 109 -15.17 -8.45 2.93
C PHE A 109 -16.44 -8.83 2.19
N THR A 110 -17.24 -9.71 2.79
CA THR A 110 -18.50 -10.23 2.23
C THR A 110 -19.76 -9.61 2.85
N ASP A 111 -19.62 -8.85 3.94
CA ASP A 111 -20.71 -8.16 4.61
C ASP A 111 -20.24 -6.83 5.23
N GLU A 112 -21.19 -6.03 5.74
CA GLU A 112 -20.87 -4.76 6.42
C GLU A 112 -20.04 -4.96 7.70
N TRP A 113 -20.11 -6.14 8.31
CA TRP A 113 -19.39 -6.44 9.55
C TRP A 113 -17.87 -6.42 9.29
N GLY A 114 -17.43 -6.89 8.12
CA GLY A 114 -16.04 -6.83 7.66
C GLY A 114 -15.42 -5.41 7.65
N ALA A 115 -16.23 -4.35 7.56
CA ALA A 115 -15.75 -2.96 7.49
C ALA A 115 -14.99 -2.48 8.74
N ARG A 116 -14.99 -3.22 9.85
CA ARG A 116 -14.19 -2.90 11.04
C ARG A 116 -12.69 -3.04 10.82
N TYR A 117 -12.30 -3.79 9.80
CA TYR A 117 -10.92 -4.09 9.47
C TYR A 117 -10.37 -3.01 8.54
N GLY A 118 -9.46 -2.19 9.07
CA GLY A 118 -8.73 -1.19 8.31
C GLY A 118 -7.26 -1.56 8.15
N PHE A 119 -6.58 -0.74 7.37
CA PHE A 119 -5.15 -0.81 7.12
C PHE A 119 -4.52 0.53 7.47
N LEU A 120 -3.28 0.50 7.95
CA LEU A 120 -2.54 1.71 8.30
C LEU A 120 -1.35 1.82 7.36
N ALA A 121 -1.14 2.99 6.78
CA ALA A 121 0.13 3.34 6.15
C ALA A 121 0.76 4.53 6.85
N VAL A 122 2.06 4.46 7.09
CA VAL A 122 2.88 5.61 7.44
C VAL A 122 3.86 5.81 6.30
N ALA A 123 3.73 6.93 5.59
CA ALA A 123 4.52 7.18 4.41
C ALA A 123 5.42 8.40 4.62
N ASP A 124 6.71 8.21 4.41
CA ASP A 124 7.73 9.24 4.57
C ASP A 124 8.08 9.85 3.22
N ARG A 125 8.32 11.15 3.22
CA ARG A 125 8.58 11.92 2.02
C ARG A 125 9.96 11.58 1.46
N TYR A 126 9.98 11.16 0.20
CA TYR A 126 11.17 10.89 -0.58
C TYR A 126 11.51 12.10 -1.46
N GLU A 127 12.66 12.74 -1.19
CA GLU A 127 13.09 13.98 -1.87
C GLU A 127 14.46 13.85 -2.58
N LYS A 128 14.95 12.62 -2.77
CA LYS A 128 16.23 12.37 -3.47
C LYS A 128 16.05 12.40 -4.99
N PHE A 129 17.15 12.66 -5.71
CA PHE A 129 17.22 12.63 -7.17
C PHE A 129 16.17 13.49 -7.89
N GLY A 130 15.72 14.59 -7.27
CA GLY A 130 14.73 15.51 -7.84
C GLY A 130 13.30 14.98 -7.85
N CYS A 131 13.05 13.83 -7.21
CA CYS A 131 11.71 13.29 -7.04
C CYS A 131 11.07 13.82 -5.75
N ASN A 132 9.75 13.81 -5.68
CA ASN A 132 8.98 14.23 -4.52
C ASN A 132 7.69 13.41 -4.44
N PHE A 133 7.70 12.39 -3.59
CA PHE A 133 6.56 11.51 -3.33
C PHE A 133 6.65 10.97 -1.90
N TYR A 134 5.71 10.13 -1.48
CA TYR A 134 5.74 9.48 -0.17
C TYR A 134 5.91 7.97 -0.31
N LEU A 135 6.87 7.41 0.41
CA LEU A 135 7.21 5.99 0.42
C LEU A 135 6.58 5.35 1.66
N ALA A 136 5.67 4.39 1.48
CA ALA A 136 4.85 3.89 2.58
C ALA A 136 5.39 2.63 3.25
N SER A 137 5.43 2.66 4.58
CA SER A 137 5.26 1.48 5.41
C SER A 137 3.78 1.18 5.55
N TYR A 138 3.31 0.11 4.93
CA TYR A 138 1.94 -0.40 5.03
C TYR A 138 1.83 -1.39 6.20
N TYR A 139 0.70 -1.48 6.89
CA TYR A 139 0.50 -2.34 8.05
C TYR A 139 -0.90 -2.95 7.97
N HIS A 140 -0.96 -4.26 8.15
CA HIS A 140 -2.20 -5.02 8.12
C HIS A 140 -2.97 -4.87 9.42
N PHE A 141 -4.30 -4.77 9.30
CA PHE A 141 -5.30 -4.80 10.36
C PHE A 141 -5.10 -3.79 11.49
N CYS A 142 -5.73 -2.62 11.34
CA CYS A 142 -6.14 -1.79 12.45
C CYS A 142 -7.65 -1.94 12.69
N TYR A 143 -8.07 -1.94 13.95
CA TYR A 143 -9.49 -1.86 14.27
C TYR A 143 -9.96 -0.42 14.15
N LEU A 144 -10.88 -0.19 13.23
CA LEU A 144 -11.48 1.12 13.02
C LEU A 144 -12.54 1.37 14.10
N ILE A 145 -12.55 2.60 14.61
CA ILE A 145 -13.49 3.02 15.64
C ILE A 145 -14.12 4.37 15.25
N ASN A 146 -15.29 4.65 15.81
CA ASN A 146 -15.99 5.93 15.64
C ASN A 146 -16.15 6.29 14.15
N GLN A 147 -15.79 7.52 13.78
CA GLN A 147 -15.95 8.05 12.43
C GLN A 147 -15.20 7.23 11.37
N ASP A 148 -14.02 6.69 11.69
CA ASP A 148 -13.25 5.88 10.75
C ASP A 148 -14.02 4.60 10.37
N TYR A 149 -14.72 3.99 11.35
CA TYR A 149 -15.56 2.82 11.10
C TYR A 149 -16.80 3.16 10.28
N GLU A 150 -17.47 4.28 10.56
CA GLU A 150 -18.65 4.67 9.77
C GLU A 150 -18.29 4.99 8.31
N ILE A 151 -17.12 5.58 8.05
CA ILE A 151 -16.61 5.78 6.69
C ILE A 151 -16.33 4.44 6.02
N ALA A 152 -15.65 3.52 6.70
CA ALA A 152 -15.37 2.19 6.17
C ALA A 152 -16.65 1.41 5.85
N LYS A 153 -17.68 1.51 6.69
CA LYS A 153 -19.00 0.91 6.41
C LYS A 153 -19.63 1.47 5.13
N GLN A 154 -19.56 2.79 4.91
CA GLN A 154 -20.09 3.39 3.70
C GLN A 154 -19.34 2.91 2.44
N ILE A 155 -18.01 2.82 2.52
CA ILE A 155 -17.17 2.25 1.46
C ILE A 155 -17.60 0.80 1.18
N MET A 156 -17.76 0.00 2.23
CA MET A 156 -18.15 -1.40 2.14
C MET A 156 -19.54 -1.58 1.53
N GLN A 157 -20.53 -0.78 1.97
CA GLN A 157 -21.88 -0.79 1.40
C GLN A 157 -21.89 -0.46 -0.10
N GLN A 158 -21.09 0.52 -0.51
CA GLN A 158 -20.94 0.88 -1.92
C GLN A 158 -20.31 -0.27 -2.73
N LYS A 159 -19.31 -0.96 -2.17
CA LYS A 159 -18.70 -2.13 -2.81
C LYS A 159 -19.74 -3.23 -3.01
N LEU A 160 -20.45 -3.61 -1.95
CA LEU A 160 -21.46 -4.68 -1.98
C LEU A 160 -22.64 -4.38 -2.92
N ALA A 161 -22.99 -3.10 -3.10
CA ALA A 161 -24.05 -2.71 -4.01
C ALA A 161 -23.66 -2.77 -5.51
N ASN A 162 -22.35 -2.80 -5.81
CA ASN A 162 -21.81 -2.80 -7.17
C ASN A 162 -21.33 -4.20 -7.63
N GLN A 163 -21.51 -5.23 -6.80
CA GLN A 163 -21.25 -6.64 -7.11
C GLN A 163 -22.53 -7.31 -7.65
#